data_AF-A0A7S1MBQ3-F1
#
_entry.id   AF-A0A7S1MBQ3-F1
#
_cell.length_a   1.000
_cell.length_b   1.000
_cell.length_c   1.000
_cell.angle_alpha   90.00
_cell.angle_beta   90.00
_cell.angle_gamma   90.00
#
_symmetry.space_group_name_H-M   'P 1'
#
loop_
_entity.id
_entity.type
_entity.pdbx_description
1 polymer ?
#
loop_
_entity_poly.entity_id
_entity_poly.type
_entity_poly.pdbx_seq_one_letter_code
_entity_poly.pdbx_strand_id
1 'polypeptide(L)'
;DGRAVPSSASGGAKDDELKADNHKVDVCIGDTIREFKHKLTVACQKEAAHWKNLKGDAADEAILYSDITIAHKHLVMVFVPSPKVLKLHSQKLTDGAEYSRAWKEAWNDPSSWQPLDPARTFAQYPQFGFGRKQAQLLRVVEATEAYKTMNLRYKVFEEDLNRKGFQDSNDKERCFGWARYRHAGDVDSPEWRPAFVSKSDQGTGHYQGRWIFEPGKSVVGGGATAAEREGFANRDKA
;
A
#
# COMPACT_ATOMS: atom_id res chain seq x y z
N ASP A 1 30.05 -9.37 2.74
CA ASP A 1 29.21 -8.22 2.31
C ASP A 1 28.58 -7.56 3.52
N GLY A 2 29.27 -6.53 4.02
CA GLY A 2 29.13 -5.95 5.36
C GLY A 2 27.97 -4.97 5.50
N ARG A 3 27.32 -5.09 6.67
CA ARG A 3 26.27 -4.23 7.23
C ARG A 3 26.77 -2.80 7.49
N ALA A 4 25.89 -1.82 7.25
CA ALA A 4 25.79 -0.60 8.06
C ALA A 4 24.38 -0.01 7.90
N VAL A 5 23.46 -0.41 8.77
CA VAL A 5 22.45 0.55 9.25
C VAL A 5 23.23 1.43 10.23
N PRO A 6 23.18 2.77 10.16
CA PRO A 6 23.87 3.60 11.13
C PRO A 6 23.35 3.22 12.52
N SER A 7 24.22 2.56 13.29
CA SER A 7 24.06 2.36 14.72
C SER A 7 23.73 3.72 15.31
N SER A 8 22.52 3.83 15.87
CA SER A 8 22.15 4.93 16.73
C SER A 8 23.24 5.15 17.77
N ALA A 9 23.46 6.42 18.06
CA ALA A 9 24.12 6.98 19.24
C ALA A 9 24.46 5.95 20.34
N SER A 10 25.75 5.85 20.61
CA SER A 10 26.36 5.08 21.70
C SER A 10 25.67 5.32 23.05
N GLY A 11 25.19 4.23 23.66
CA GLY A 11 24.90 4.12 25.09
C GLY A 11 23.70 3.23 25.44
N GLY A 12 23.78 1.90 25.22
CA GLY A 12 22.77 0.96 25.75
C GLY A 12 22.50 -0.34 24.98
N ALA A 13 23.10 -0.53 23.80
CA ALA A 13 22.60 -1.49 22.81
C ALA A 13 22.68 -3.01 23.14
N LYS A 14 23.31 -3.46 24.23
CA LYS A 14 23.40 -4.89 24.55
C LYS A 14 22.25 -5.43 25.40
N ASP A 15 21.57 -4.58 26.17
CA ASP A 15 20.43 -5.00 27.02
C ASP A 15 19.07 -4.77 26.33
N ASP A 16 19.03 -3.95 25.28
CA ASP A 16 17.81 -3.70 24.50
C ASP A 16 17.53 -4.79 23.44
N GLU A 17 18.54 -5.58 23.04
CA GLU A 17 18.39 -6.63 22.02
C GLU A 17 17.53 -7.83 22.49
N LEU A 18 17.31 -7.95 23.81
CA LEU A 18 16.42 -8.96 24.41
C LEU A 18 15.01 -8.43 24.71
N LYS A 19 14.75 -7.14 24.55
CA LYS A 19 13.43 -6.57 24.76
C LYS A 19 12.57 -6.83 23.51
N ALA A 20 11.38 -7.37 23.71
CA ALA A 20 10.37 -7.65 22.68
C ALA A 20 10.52 -8.94 21.83
N ASP A 21 11.22 -9.99 22.30
CA ASP A 21 11.20 -11.31 21.63
C ASP A 21 10.37 -12.37 22.39
N ASN A 22 9.71 -12.03 23.50
CA ASN A 22 8.94 -12.97 24.31
C ASN A 22 7.56 -13.29 23.73
N HIS A 23 7.03 -12.42 22.86
CA HIS A 23 5.68 -12.58 22.33
C HIS A 23 5.49 -13.75 21.36
N LYS A 24 6.56 -14.18 20.65
CA LYS A 24 6.54 -15.28 19.67
C LYS A 24 5.34 -15.19 18.71
N VAL A 25 5.13 -14.00 18.13
CA VAL A 25 4.08 -13.74 17.15
C VAL A 25 4.74 -13.51 15.80
N ASP A 26 4.42 -14.39 14.86
CA ASP A 26 5.01 -14.34 13.53
C ASP A 26 4.18 -13.49 12.58
N VAL A 27 4.87 -12.62 11.84
CA VAL A 27 4.32 -11.81 10.76
C VAL A 27 4.81 -12.38 9.43
N CYS A 28 3.87 -12.71 8.56
CA CYS A 28 4.13 -13.28 7.25
C CYS A 28 4.02 -12.20 6.17
N ILE A 29 4.73 -12.37 5.05
CA ILE A 29 4.64 -11.44 3.92
C ILE A 29 3.24 -11.41 3.28
N GLY A 30 2.49 -12.50 3.42
CA GLY A 30 1.10 -12.62 2.98
C GLY A 30 0.08 -11.99 3.92
N ASP A 31 0.49 -11.51 5.10
CA ASP A 31 -0.41 -10.80 6.00
C ASP A 31 -0.76 -9.45 5.38
N THR A 32 -2.04 -9.11 5.42
CA THR A 32 -2.52 -7.75 5.19
C THR A 32 -1.99 -6.81 6.26
N ILE A 33 -1.87 -5.52 5.94
CA ILE A 33 -1.46 -4.51 6.93
C ILE A 33 -2.45 -4.46 8.11
N ARG A 34 -3.73 -4.76 7.87
CA ARG A 34 -4.73 -4.92 8.93
C ARG A 34 -4.42 -6.10 9.86
N GLU A 35 -4.10 -7.27 9.31
CA GLU A 35 -3.70 -8.45 10.09
C GLU A 35 -2.41 -8.19 10.86
N PHE A 36 -1.43 -7.51 10.25
CA PHE A 36 -0.23 -7.07 10.94
C PHE A 36 -0.54 -6.21 12.17
N LYS A 37 -1.43 -5.22 12.06
CA LYS A 37 -1.85 -4.41 13.22
C LYS A 37 -2.45 -5.27 14.33
N HIS A 38 -3.30 -6.24 13.97
CA HIS A 38 -3.88 -7.15 14.94
C HIS A 38 -2.82 -8.02 15.63
N LYS A 39 -1.90 -8.60 14.86
CA LYS A 39 -0.76 -9.39 15.38
C LYS A 39 0.15 -8.55 16.27
N LEU A 40 0.38 -7.29 15.93
CA LEU A 40 1.16 -6.36 16.74
C LEU A 40 0.47 -6.07 18.09
N THR A 41 -0.85 -5.87 18.10
CA THR A 41 -1.62 -5.77 19.36
C THR A 41 -1.46 -7.02 20.22
N VAL A 42 -1.58 -8.21 19.62
CA VAL A 42 -1.39 -9.48 20.32
C VAL A 42 0.04 -9.60 20.85
N ALA A 43 1.04 -9.14 20.08
CA ALA A 43 2.43 -9.15 20.51
C ALA A 43 2.66 -8.27 21.75
N CYS A 44 2.13 -7.03 21.74
CA CYS A 44 2.19 -6.14 22.90
C CYS A 44 1.51 -6.76 24.14
N GLN A 45 0.34 -7.36 23.98
CA GLN A 45 -0.36 -8.02 25.09
C GLN A 45 0.44 -9.19 25.69
N LYS A 46 1.08 -10.00 24.84
CA LYS A 46 1.94 -11.10 25.28
C LYS A 46 3.20 -10.62 25.98
N GLU A 47 3.85 -9.56 25.47
CA GLU A 47 4.98 -8.93 26.17
C GLU A 47 4.55 -8.38 27.53
N ALA A 48 3.44 -7.64 27.60
CA ALA A 48 2.93 -7.11 28.86
C ALA A 48 2.69 -8.23 29.88
N ALA A 49 2.06 -9.34 29.46
CA ALA A 49 1.84 -10.50 30.32
C ALA A 49 3.14 -11.18 30.76
N HIS A 50 4.13 -11.28 29.87
CA HIS A 50 5.44 -11.84 30.21
C HIS A 50 6.13 -11.02 31.31
N TRP A 51 6.24 -9.71 31.13
CA TRP A 51 6.88 -8.83 32.10
C TRP A 51 6.10 -8.76 33.41
N LYS A 52 4.77 -8.79 33.34
CA LYS A 52 3.88 -8.90 34.51
C LYS A 52 4.19 -10.15 35.33
N ASN A 53 4.38 -11.29 34.69
CA ASN A 53 4.69 -12.55 35.37
C ASN A 53 6.12 -12.57 35.94
N LEU A 54 7.08 -11.92 35.27
CA LEU A 54 8.49 -11.93 35.66
C LEU A 54 8.81 -10.92 36.78
N LYS A 55 8.24 -9.71 36.70
CA LYS A 55 8.59 -8.55 37.54
C LYS A 55 7.40 -7.97 38.32
N GLY A 56 6.18 -8.46 38.07
CA GLY A 56 4.95 -7.96 38.68
C GLY A 56 4.26 -6.84 37.89
N ASP A 57 3.06 -6.47 38.34
CA ASP A 57 2.14 -5.52 37.68
C ASP A 57 2.70 -4.10 37.53
N ALA A 58 3.59 -3.69 38.45
CA ALA A 58 4.17 -2.34 38.48
C ALA A 58 5.49 -2.23 37.69
N ALA A 59 5.87 -3.25 36.92
CA ALA A 59 7.07 -3.20 36.10
C ALA A 59 6.89 -2.21 34.93
N ASP A 60 7.86 -1.33 34.72
CA ASP A 60 7.85 -0.32 33.65
C ASP A 60 7.61 -0.96 32.27
N GLU A 61 8.19 -2.14 32.01
CA GLU A 61 7.98 -2.84 30.74
C GLU A 61 6.55 -3.36 30.59
N ALA A 62 5.96 -3.88 31.67
CA ALA A 62 4.59 -4.36 31.64
C ALA A 62 3.61 -3.22 31.33
N ILE A 63 3.80 -2.06 31.98
CA ILE A 63 3.02 -0.84 31.76
C ILE A 63 3.21 -0.33 30.33
N LEU A 64 4.46 -0.24 29.87
CA LEU A 64 4.81 0.24 28.53
C LEU A 64 4.06 -0.54 27.44
N TYR A 65 4.00 -1.87 27.54
CA TYR A 65 3.31 -2.68 26.55
C TYR A 65 1.79 -2.74 26.75
N SER A 66 1.29 -2.63 28.00
CA SER A 66 -0.16 -2.64 28.27
C SER A 66 -0.86 -1.36 27.81
N ASP A 67 -0.15 -0.23 27.81
CA ASP A 67 -0.70 1.07 27.43
C ASP A 67 -0.84 1.23 25.91
N ILE A 68 -0.22 0.34 25.12
CA ILE A 68 -0.25 0.39 23.66
C ILE A 68 -1.62 -0.10 23.15
N THR A 69 -2.44 0.85 22.68
CA THR A 69 -3.72 0.55 22.03
C THR A 69 -3.68 0.86 20.53
N ILE A 70 -3.50 -0.17 19.69
CA ILE A 70 -3.46 0.00 18.23
C ILE A 70 -4.87 -0.06 17.64
N ALA A 71 -5.54 1.09 17.62
CA ALA A 71 -6.87 1.27 17.04
C ALA A 71 -6.89 1.42 15.50
N HIS A 72 -8.09 1.44 14.90
CA HIS A 72 -8.29 1.61 13.45
C HIS A 72 -7.65 2.90 12.90
N LYS A 73 -7.65 4.00 13.67
CA LYS A 73 -7.03 5.29 13.34
C LYS A 73 -5.50 5.27 13.22
N HIS A 74 -4.83 4.18 13.62
CA HIS A 74 -3.38 4.08 13.48
C HIS A 74 -2.98 3.68 12.05
N LEU A 75 -1.97 4.37 11.51
CA LEU A 75 -1.35 4.07 10.23
C LEU A 75 -0.12 3.21 10.46
N VAL A 76 0.07 2.23 9.60
CA VAL A 76 1.34 1.52 9.46
C VAL A 76 2.07 2.14 8.28
N MET A 77 3.31 2.54 8.51
CA MET A 77 4.13 3.24 7.53
C MET A 77 5.47 2.54 7.35
N VAL A 78 6.01 2.61 6.14
CA VAL A 78 7.37 2.17 5.82
C VAL A 78 8.28 3.39 5.64
N PHE A 79 9.51 3.29 6.12
CA PHE A 79 10.52 4.32 5.89
C PHE A 79 10.95 4.33 4.43
N VAL A 80 10.87 5.50 3.80
CA VAL A 80 11.39 5.75 2.45
C VAL A 80 12.51 6.77 2.57
N PRO A 81 13.79 6.35 2.45
CA PRO A 81 14.92 7.25 2.62
C PRO A 81 14.86 8.44 1.67
N SER A 82 15.30 9.60 2.13
CA SER A 82 15.35 10.81 1.29
C SER A 82 16.33 10.62 0.12
N PRO A 83 16.16 11.34 -1.01
CA PRO A 83 17.08 11.26 -2.14
C PRO A 83 18.54 11.53 -1.76
N LYS A 84 18.76 12.39 -0.76
CA LYS A 84 20.10 12.68 -0.22
C LYS A 84 20.72 11.46 0.45
N VAL A 85 19.96 10.76 1.29
CA VAL A 85 20.41 9.52 1.96
C VAL A 85 20.74 8.45 0.91
N LEU A 86 19.86 8.27 -0.10
CA LEU A 86 20.07 7.31 -1.18
C LEU A 86 21.34 7.63 -1.99
N LYS A 87 21.59 8.91 -2.28
CA LYS A 87 22.79 9.36 -3.01
C LYS A 87 24.08 9.09 -2.23
N LEU A 88 24.10 9.42 -0.95
CA LEU A 88 25.27 9.18 -0.10
C LEU A 88 25.53 7.67 0.06
N HIS A 89 24.48 6.88 0.22
CA HIS A 89 24.57 5.42 0.26
C HIS A 89 25.11 4.83 -1.05
N SER A 90 24.62 5.28 -2.22
CA SER A 90 25.08 4.77 -3.52
C SER A 90 26.55 5.13 -3.80
N GLN A 91 27.03 6.24 -3.23
CA GLN A 91 28.44 6.65 -3.26
C GLN A 91 29.31 5.92 -2.22
N LYS A 92 28.74 5.01 -1.42
CA LYS A 92 29.41 4.32 -0.30
C LYS A 92 29.97 5.28 0.76
N LEU A 93 29.35 6.45 0.93
CA LEU A 93 29.70 7.45 1.93
C LEU A 93 28.81 7.33 3.18
N THR A 94 28.69 6.12 3.72
CA THR A 94 27.78 5.82 4.84
C THR A 94 28.34 6.17 6.21
N ASP A 95 29.67 6.29 6.33
CA ASP A 95 30.34 6.45 7.64
C ASP A 95 30.57 7.92 8.01
N GLY A 96 30.25 8.84 7.10
CA GLY A 96 30.48 10.28 7.30
C GLY A 96 29.41 10.94 8.17
N ALA A 97 29.80 12.01 8.89
CA ALA A 97 28.90 12.85 9.67
C ALA A 97 27.73 13.41 8.83
N GLU A 98 27.96 13.64 7.53
CA GLU A 98 26.92 14.10 6.62
C GLU A 98 25.82 13.06 6.41
N TYR A 99 26.16 11.77 6.26
CA TYR A 99 25.19 10.69 6.10
C TYR A 99 24.36 10.54 7.38
N SER A 100 25.01 10.50 8.54
CA SER A 100 24.33 10.43 9.83
C SER A 100 23.37 11.61 10.04
N ARG A 101 23.76 12.83 9.67
CA ARG A 101 22.89 14.01 9.72
C ARG A 101 21.70 13.87 8.77
N ALA A 102 21.94 13.49 7.52
CA ALA A 102 20.88 13.33 6.52
C ALA A 102 19.89 12.20 6.90
N TRP A 103 20.40 11.12 7.47
CA TRP A 103 19.59 10.02 8.00
C TRP A 103 18.72 10.48 9.17
N LYS A 104 19.29 11.20 10.13
CA LYS A 104 18.54 11.75 11.28
C LYS A 104 17.48 12.76 10.84
N GLU A 105 17.77 13.59 9.86
CA GLU A 105 16.80 14.51 9.27
C GLU A 105 15.63 13.75 8.63
N ALA A 106 15.93 12.77 7.76
CA ALA A 106 14.92 11.93 7.12
C ALA A 106 14.10 11.12 8.14
N TRP A 107 14.73 10.61 9.20
CA TRP A 107 14.03 9.85 10.24
C TRP A 107 12.91 10.65 10.92
N ASN A 108 13.16 11.93 11.17
CA ASN A 108 12.23 12.84 11.84
C ASN A 108 11.24 13.52 10.89
N ASP A 109 11.53 13.53 9.58
CA ASP A 109 10.66 14.09 8.55
C ASP A 109 9.44 13.17 8.30
N PRO A 110 8.20 13.63 8.54
CA PRO A 110 6.99 12.86 8.23
C PRO A 110 6.91 12.43 6.76
N SER A 111 7.43 13.23 5.82
CA SER A 111 7.38 12.92 4.38
C SER A 111 8.35 11.81 3.96
N SER A 112 9.22 11.36 4.87
CA SER A 112 10.05 10.16 4.70
C SER A 112 9.34 8.87 5.15
N TRP A 113 8.08 8.96 5.61
CA TRP A 113 7.27 7.81 6.02
C TRP A 113 6.07 7.64 5.10
N GLN A 114 6.01 6.50 4.40
CA GLN A 114 4.94 6.17 3.46
C GLN A 114 3.88 5.29 4.14
N PRO A 115 2.61 5.75 4.24
CA PRO A 115 1.53 4.89 4.70
C PRO A 115 1.28 3.72 3.76
N LEU A 116 0.94 2.58 4.37
CA LEU A 116 0.56 1.35 3.69
C LEU A 116 -0.95 1.15 3.78
N ASP A 117 -1.56 0.69 2.69
CA ASP A 117 -2.97 0.36 2.57
C ASP A 117 -3.34 -0.82 3.48
N PRO A 118 -4.29 -0.64 4.42
CA PRO A 118 -4.78 -1.71 5.31
C PRO A 118 -5.27 -2.97 4.61
N ALA A 119 -5.75 -2.87 3.36
CA ALA A 119 -6.31 -3.98 2.59
C ALA A 119 -5.25 -4.76 1.79
N ARG A 120 -4.03 -4.23 1.68
CA ARG A 120 -2.94 -4.88 0.94
C ARG A 120 -2.04 -5.68 1.88
N THR A 121 -1.37 -6.68 1.31
CA THR A 121 -0.33 -7.48 1.96
C THR A 121 1.05 -6.88 1.76
N PHE A 122 2.03 -7.26 2.58
CA PHE A 122 3.41 -6.83 2.38
C PHE A 122 3.97 -7.25 1.00
N ALA A 123 3.56 -8.42 0.51
CA ALA A 123 3.99 -8.95 -0.80
C ALA A 123 3.55 -8.07 -1.98
N GLN A 124 2.46 -7.31 -1.83
CA GLN A 124 1.94 -6.41 -2.85
C GLN A 124 2.72 -5.08 -2.96
N TYR A 125 3.78 -4.90 -2.17
CA TYR A 125 4.66 -3.75 -2.24
C TYR A 125 6.10 -4.11 -2.68
N PRO A 126 6.28 -4.54 -3.94
CA PRO A 126 7.61 -4.94 -4.44
C PRO A 126 8.63 -3.80 -4.38
N GLN A 127 8.19 -2.54 -4.43
CA GLN A 127 9.04 -1.36 -4.36
C GLN A 127 9.74 -1.18 -3.00
N PHE A 128 9.17 -1.71 -1.91
CA PHE A 128 9.76 -1.63 -0.57
C PHE A 128 10.60 -2.86 -0.24
N GLY A 129 10.61 -3.89 -1.10
CA GLY A 129 11.49 -5.04 -0.92
C GLY A 129 11.21 -5.89 0.32
N PHE A 130 9.96 -5.94 0.79
CA PHE A 130 9.56 -6.90 1.82
C PHE A 130 9.91 -8.33 1.38
N GLY A 131 10.38 -9.16 2.33
CA GLY A 131 10.83 -10.53 2.07
C GLY A 131 12.25 -10.66 1.50
N ARG A 132 12.96 -9.55 1.24
CA ARG A 132 14.38 -9.59 0.90
C ARG A 132 15.23 -9.74 2.16
N LYS A 133 16.52 -10.06 1.99
CA LYS A 133 17.49 -10.14 3.09
C LYS A 133 17.62 -8.84 3.90
N GLN A 134 17.26 -7.71 3.31
CA GLN A 134 17.30 -6.41 3.97
C GLN A 134 16.00 -6.15 4.73
N ALA A 135 16.11 -5.98 6.05
CA ALA A 135 15.00 -5.58 6.89
C ALA A 135 14.47 -4.20 6.50
N GLN A 136 13.15 -4.05 6.53
CA GLN A 136 12.47 -2.79 6.29
C GLN A 136 12.07 -2.15 7.62
N LEU A 137 12.17 -0.83 7.70
CA LEU A 137 11.81 -0.07 8.89
C LEU A 137 10.32 0.29 8.82
N LEU A 138 9.58 -0.17 9.82
CA LEU A 138 8.16 0.11 9.98
C LEU A 138 7.93 1.03 11.17
N ARG A 139 6.88 1.83 11.09
CA ARG A 139 6.40 2.67 12.19
C ARG A 139 4.88 2.64 12.24
N VAL A 140 4.33 2.62 13.45
CA VAL A 140 2.90 2.77 13.69
C VAL A 140 2.64 4.11 14.38
N VAL A 141 1.75 4.94 13.82
CA VAL A 141 1.43 6.27 14.34
C VAL A 141 -0.07 6.50 14.28
N GLU A 142 -0.63 7.22 15.25
CA GLU A 142 -2.00 7.69 15.17
C GLU A 142 -2.18 8.73 14.05
N ALA A 143 -3.18 8.54 13.18
CA ALA A 143 -3.48 9.44 12.08
C ALA A 143 -4.17 10.74 12.54
N THR A 144 -3.46 11.58 13.30
CA THR A 144 -3.98 12.91 13.66
C THR A 144 -4.07 13.79 12.40
N GLU A 145 -5.05 14.67 12.33
CA GLU A 145 -5.23 15.58 11.18
C GLU A 145 -3.99 16.47 10.94
N ALA A 146 -3.32 16.88 12.02
CA ALA A 146 -2.05 17.60 11.94
C ALA A 146 -0.97 16.76 11.23
N TYR A 147 -0.84 15.47 11.57
CA TYR A 147 0.13 14.59 10.95
C TYR A 147 -0.17 14.36 9.46
N LYS A 148 -1.44 14.12 9.11
CA LYS A 148 -1.89 13.96 7.71
C LYS A 148 -1.56 15.19 6.86
N THR A 149 -1.71 16.38 7.43
CA THR A 149 -1.44 17.64 6.73
C THR A 149 0.05 17.84 6.42
N MET A 150 0.93 17.43 7.35
CA MET A 150 2.38 17.56 7.22
C MET A 150 3.02 16.51 6.30
N ASN A 151 2.44 15.32 6.22
CA ASN A 151 2.99 14.21 5.43
C ASN A 151 2.51 14.29 3.97
N LEU A 152 3.38 14.72 3.05
CA LEU A 152 3.02 14.80 1.62
C LEU A 152 2.69 13.43 1.00
N ARG A 153 3.31 12.34 1.49
CA ARG A 153 3.01 10.98 1.02
C ARG A 153 1.65 10.49 1.46
N TYR A 154 1.13 11.03 2.57
CA TYR A 154 -0.22 10.74 3.01
C TYR A 154 -1.25 11.28 2.02
N LYS A 155 -1.04 12.47 1.45
CA LYS A 155 -1.96 13.05 0.45
C LYS A 155 -2.08 12.16 -0.79
N VAL A 156 -0.94 11.71 -1.33
CA VAL A 156 -0.92 10.79 -2.47
C VAL A 156 -1.60 9.46 -2.12
N PHE A 157 -1.34 8.94 -0.93
CA PHE A 157 -1.99 7.73 -0.44
C PHE A 157 -3.51 7.87 -0.32
N GLU A 158 -3.98 8.99 0.21
CA GLU A 158 -5.40 9.29 0.33
C GLU A 158 -6.07 9.47 -1.04
N GLU A 159 -5.39 10.13 -1.99
CA GLU A 159 -5.84 10.21 -3.38
C GLU A 159 -5.96 8.82 -4.02
N ASP A 160 -4.98 7.93 -3.80
CA ASP A 160 -5.01 6.56 -4.29
C ASP A 160 -6.11 5.71 -3.66
N LEU A 161 -6.37 5.86 -2.36
CA LEU A 161 -7.47 5.18 -1.67
C LEU A 161 -8.85 5.68 -2.14
N ASN A 162 -8.96 6.98 -2.37
CA ASN A 162 -10.20 7.61 -2.84
C ASN A 162 -10.38 7.52 -4.36
N ARG A 163 -9.38 6.96 -5.06
CA ARG A 163 -9.45 6.74 -6.49
C ARG A 163 -10.54 5.72 -6.80
N LYS A 164 -11.67 6.22 -7.28
CA LYS A 164 -12.80 5.39 -7.70
C LYS A 164 -12.34 4.41 -8.76
N GLY A 165 -12.62 3.12 -8.53
CA GLY A 165 -12.42 2.11 -9.56
C GLY A 165 -13.38 2.37 -10.72
N PHE A 166 -13.05 1.84 -11.89
CA PHE A 166 -13.99 1.83 -13.02
C PHE A 166 -15.30 1.12 -12.64
N GLN A 167 -15.22 0.13 -11.75
CA GLN A 167 -16.35 -0.64 -11.23
C GLN A 167 -17.34 0.21 -10.42
N ASP A 168 -16.84 1.30 -9.81
CA ASP A 168 -17.64 2.23 -8.99
C ASP A 168 -18.27 3.35 -9.82
N SER A 169 -18.12 3.31 -11.15
CA SER A 169 -18.61 4.35 -12.07
C SER A 169 -19.96 4.01 -12.70
N ASN A 170 -20.81 3.30 -11.97
CA ASN A 170 -22.21 3.08 -12.37
C ASN A 170 -23.01 4.37 -12.13
N ASP A 171 -23.51 4.96 -13.20
CA ASP A 171 -24.39 6.13 -13.16
C ASP A 171 -25.72 5.82 -13.89
N LYS A 172 -26.58 6.83 -14.05
CA LYS A 172 -27.89 6.65 -14.72
C LYS A 172 -27.75 6.38 -16.23
N GLU A 173 -26.62 6.78 -16.82
CA GLU A 173 -26.40 6.80 -18.27
C GLU A 173 -25.55 5.61 -18.73
N ARG A 174 -24.67 5.11 -17.86
CA ARG A 174 -23.75 3.99 -18.13
C ARG A 174 -23.48 3.15 -16.89
N CYS A 175 -23.17 1.88 -17.11
CA CYS A 175 -22.67 0.97 -16.10
C CYS A 175 -21.34 0.33 -16.52
N PHE A 176 -20.51 -0.02 -15.55
CA PHE A 176 -19.37 -0.90 -15.71
C PHE A 176 -19.88 -2.33 -15.93
N GLY A 177 -19.30 -3.00 -16.92
CA GLY A 177 -19.56 -4.40 -17.19
C GLY A 177 -18.40 -5.04 -17.93
N TRP A 178 -18.64 -6.28 -18.38
CA TRP A 178 -17.72 -7.01 -19.22
C TRP A 178 -18.39 -7.24 -20.56
N ALA A 179 -17.66 -6.99 -21.64
CA ALA A 179 -18.11 -7.24 -23.00
C ALA A 179 -17.10 -8.13 -23.73
N ARG A 180 -17.60 -8.95 -24.65
CA ARG A 180 -16.77 -9.85 -25.46
C ARG A 180 -16.16 -9.07 -26.62
N TYR A 181 -14.84 -8.94 -26.62
CA TYR A 181 -14.03 -8.39 -27.70
C TYR A 181 -13.56 -9.51 -28.63
N ARG A 182 -13.45 -9.24 -29.93
CA ARG A 182 -12.84 -10.15 -30.92
C ARG A 182 -11.62 -9.48 -31.51
N HIS A 183 -10.48 -10.16 -31.48
CA HIS A 183 -9.22 -9.64 -32.02
C HIS A 183 -9.19 -9.77 -33.54
N ALA A 184 -9.12 -8.62 -34.23
CA ALA A 184 -8.84 -8.58 -35.66
C ALA A 184 -7.38 -9.00 -35.91
N GLY A 185 -7.16 -10.28 -36.21
CA GLY A 185 -5.84 -10.83 -36.50
C GLY A 185 -5.51 -12.14 -35.77
N ASP A 186 -6.30 -12.53 -34.77
CA ASP A 186 -6.11 -13.78 -34.02
C ASP A 186 -7.33 -14.70 -34.16
N VAL A 187 -7.70 -15.01 -35.41
CA VAL A 187 -8.78 -15.97 -35.75
C VAL A 187 -10.08 -15.73 -34.96
N ASP A 188 -10.45 -14.46 -34.76
CA ASP A 188 -11.61 -14.04 -33.98
C ASP A 188 -11.66 -14.59 -32.54
N SER A 189 -10.50 -14.80 -31.91
CA SER A 189 -10.40 -15.27 -30.53
C SER A 189 -11.19 -14.35 -29.59
N PRO A 190 -12.13 -14.88 -28.79
CA PRO A 190 -12.94 -14.06 -27.90
C PRO A 190 -12.19 -13.74 -26.62
N GLU A 191 -12.15 -12.47 -26.23
CA GLU A 191 -11.63 -12.01 -24.94
C GLU A 191 -12.73 -11.23 -24.20
N TRP A 192 -12.99 -11.56 -22.93
CA TRP A 192 -13.85 -10.72 -22.09
C TRP A 192 -13.06 -9.54 -21.56
N ARG A 193 -13.53 -8.32 -21.86
CA ARG A 193 -12.85 -7.08 -21.47
C ARG A 193 -13.77 -6.16 -20.68
N PRO A 194 -13.21 -5.36 -19.75
CA PRO A 194 -13.95 -4.36 -19.03
C PRO A 194 -14.40 -3.25 -19.99
N ALA A 195 -15.69 -2.91 -19.93
CA ALA A 195 -16.33 -1.92 -20.79
C ALA A 195 -17.36 -1.10 -20.00
N PHE A 196 -17.58 0.13 -20.44
CA PHE A 196 -18.77 0.89 -20.07
C PHE A 196 -19.89 0.58 -21.03
N VAL A 197 -21.05 0.23 -20.50
CA VAL A 197 -22.26 -0.09 -21.26
C VAL A 197 -23.27 1.02 -21.03
N SER A 198 -23.68 1.72 -22.08
CA SER A 198 -24.72 2.75 -22.06
C SER A 198 -25.90 2.36 -22.93
N LYS A 199 -27.06 3.00 -22.74
CA LYS A 199 -28.19 2.84 -23.67
C LYS A 199 -27.81 3.41 -25.04
N SER A 200 -28.17 2.70 -26.12
CA SER A 200 -28.00 3.19 -27.48
C SER A 200 -29.13 4.15 -27.85
N ASP A 201 -28.81 5.20 -28.62
CA ASP A 201 -29.82 6.11 -29.20
C ASP A 201 -30.66 5.45 -30.31
N GLN A 202 -30.24 4.28 -30.80
CA GLN A 202 -30.84 3.60 -31.96
C GLN A 202 -32.07 2.74 -31.65
N GLY A 203 -32.74 2.96 -30.51
CA GLY A 203 -34.00 2.31 -30.15
C GLY A 203 -33.93 1.38 -28.95
N THR A 204 -35.09 0.90 -28.52
CA THR A 204 -35.27 0.02 -27.35
C THR A 204 -34.60 -1.33 -27.57
N GLY A 205 -33.63 -1.68 -26.72
CA GLY A 205 -33.04 -3.03 -26.67
C GLY A 205 -31.58 -3.12 -27.10
N HIS A 206 -30.98 -2.02 -27.57
CA HIS A 206 -29.57 -1.98 -27.91
C HIS A 206 -28.76 -1.19 -26.87
N TYR A 207 -27.59 -1.73 -26.54
CA TYR A 207 -26.62 -1.09 -25.66
C TYR A 207 -25.35 -0.80 -26.43
N GLN A 208 -24.71 0.33 -26.12
CA GLN A 208 -23.41 0.68 -26.65
C GLN A 208 -22.33 0.35 -25.62
N GLY A 209 -21.40 -0.52 -26.00
CA GLY A 209 -20.18 -0.78 -25.23
C GLY A 209 -19.06 0.18 -25.63
N ARG A 210 -18.36 0.74 -24.65
CA ARG A 210 -17.10 1.47 -24.82
C ARG A 210 -16.02 0.80 -23.99
N TRP A 211 -14.94 0.36 -24.63
CA TRP A 211 -13.85 -0.31 -23.93
C TRP A 211 -13.15 0.65 -22.97
N ILE A 212 -12.78 0.14 -21.79
CA ILE A 212 -12.00 0.93 -20.82
C ILE A 212 -10.56 1.13 -21.32
N PHE A 213 -10.04 0.13 -22.06
CA PHE A 213 -8.73 0.17 -22.68
C PHE A 213 -8.86 -0.13 -24.18
N GLU A 214 -8.49 0.83 -25.02
CA GLU A 214 -8.45 0.66 -26.48
C GLU A 214 -6.98 0.54 -26.92
N PRO A 215 -6.45 -0.68 -27.15
CA PRO A 215 -5.08 -0.84 -27.65
C PRO A 215 -4.96 -0.17 -29.02
N GLY A 216 -3.97 0.70 -29.17
CA GLY A 216 -3.67 1.38 -30.44
C GLY A 216 -4.15 2.81 -30.57
N LYS A 217 -5.09 3.28 -29.73
CA LYS A 217 -5.31 4.72 -29.57
C LYS A 217 -4.33 5.25 -28.53
N SER A 218 -3.16 5.70 -28.99
CA SER A 218 -2.32 6.57 -28.16
C SER A 218 -3.22 7.68 -27.62
N VAL A 219 -3.26 7.84 -26.30
CA VAL A 219 -4.09 8.85 -25.63
C VAL A 219 -3.54 10.24 -26.00
N VAL A 220 -3.89 10.71 -27.18
CA VAL A 220 -3.79 12.09 -27.60
C VAL A 220 -5.19 12.65 -27.34
N GLY A 221 -5.24 13.70 -26.52
CA GLY A 221 -6.46 14.20 -25.90
C GLY A 221 -7.66 14.36 -26.85
N GLY A 222 -8.82 13.95 -26.33
CA GLY A 222 -10.13 14.54 -26.65
C GLY A 222 -10.51 14.65 -28.12
N GLY A 223 -10.96 13.55 -28.72
CA GLY A 223 -11.66 13.59 -30.01
C GLY A 223 -12.30 12.24 -30.31
N ALA A 224 -13.62 12.16 -30.20
CA ALA A 224 -14.37 10.95 -30.50
C ALA A 224 -14.21 10.59 -31.99
N THR A 225 -13.69 9.40 -32.27
CA THR A 225 -13.82 8.75 -33.59
C THR A 225 -14.39 7.35 -33.40
N ALA A 226 -15.49 7.13 -34.11
CA ALA A 226 -16.31 5.94 -34.11
C ALA A 226 -15.53 4.76 -34.68
N ALA A 227 -15.33 3.73 -33.86
CA ALA A 227 -15.07 2.38 -34.35
C ALA A 227 -16.43 1.68 -34.51
N GLU A 228 -16.61 1.01 -35.64
CA GLU A 228 -17.85 0.42 -36.13
C GLU A 228 -18.63 -0.37 -35.06
N ARG A 229 -19.90 0.00 -34.96
CA ARG A 229 -20.92 -0.69 -34.17
C ARG A 229 -21.44 -1.87 -35.01
N GLU A 230 -21.11 -3.10 -34.64
CA GLU A 230 -22.00 -4.22 -34.94
C GLU A 230 -22.99 -4.39 -33.79
N GLY A 231 -24.25 -4.14 -34.11
CA GLY A 231 -25.37 -4.28 -33.21
C GLY A 231 -25.60 -5.73 -32.80
N PHE A 232 -25.85 -5.93 -31.51
CA PHE A 232 -26.42 -7.15 -30.97
C PHE A 232 -27.81 -7.37 -31.60
N ALA A 233 -27.91 -8.30 -32.56
CA ALA A 233 -29.17 -8.88 -32.99
C ALA A 233 -29.30 -10.26 -32.34
N ASN A 234 -30.34 -10.42 -31.52
CA ASN A 234 -30.72 -11.67 -30.91
C ASN A 234 -31.23 -12.61 -32.02
N ARG A 235 -30.40 -13.55 -32.47
CA ARG A 235 -30.83 -14.71 -33.25
C ARG A 235 -30.65 -15.92 -32.37
N ASP A 236 -31.74 -16.37 -31.77
CA ASP A 236 -32.04 -17.78 -31.51
C ASP A 236 -33.54 -17.93 -31.20
N LYS A 237 -34.30 -18.14 -32.27
CA LYS A 237 -35.54 -18.91 -32.30
C LYS A 237 -35.58 -19.65 -33.63
N ALA A 238 -35.11 -20.90 -33.61
CA ALA A 238 -35.59 -22.02 -34.42
C ALA A 238 -34.96 -23.29 -33.83
#